data_AF-A0A839E514-F1
#
_entry.id   AF-A0A839E514-F1
#
_cell.length_a   1.000
_cell.length_b   1.000
_cell.length_c   1.000
_cell.angle_alpha   90.00
_cell.angle_beta   90.00
_cell.angle_gamma   90.00
#
_symmetry.space_group_name_H-M   'P 1'
#
loop_
_entity.id
_entity.type
_entity.pdbx_description
1 polymer ?
#
loop_
_entity_poly.entity_id
_entity_poly.type
_entity_poly.pdbx_seq_one_letter_code
_entity_poly.pdbx_strand_id
1 'polypeptide(L)' 'MKIFAVVIALVLFLASFPLFAYAFWVPEEWAALTFFLGIMSVTLSLAIPFNLLGRRD' A
#
# COMPACT_ATOMS: atom_id res chain seq x y z
N MET A 1 -4.47 -0.74 -19.85
CA MET A 1 -3.02 -0.78 -20.11
C MET A 1 -2.31 -1.21 -18.83
N LYS A 2 -1.42 -2.21 -18.88
CA LYS A 2 -0.71 -2.75 -17.71
C LYS A 2 0.03 -1.68 -16.88
N ILE A 3 0.36 -0.53 -17.50
CA ILE A 3 0.96 0.63 -16.84
C ILE A 3 0.13 1.17 -15.67
N PHE A 4 -1.21 1.17 -15.76
CA PHE A 4 -2.06 1.68 -14.68
C PHE A 4 -1.95 0.82 -13.42
N ALA A 5 -1.87 -0.50 -13.57
CA ALA A 5 -1.68 -1.41 -12.44
C ALA A 5 -0.32 -1.19 -11.76
N VAL A 6 0.74 -0.92 -12.54
CA VAL A 6 2.06 -0.58 -12.01
C VAL A 6 2.03 0.74 -11.26
N VAL A 7 1.40 1.77 -11.82
CA VAL A 7 1.29 3.09 -11.17
C VAL A 7 0.50 3.00 -9.86
N ILE A 8 -0.63 2.27 -9.84
CA ILE A 8 -1.42 2.08 -8.61
C ILE A 8 -0.60 1.33 -7.55
N ALA A 9 0.08 0.25 -7.94
CA ALA A 9 0.95 -0.48 -7.03
C ALA A 9 2.05 0.41 -6.44
N LEU A 10 2.70 1.23 -7.28
CA LEU A 10 3.73 2.16 -6.83
C LEU A 10 3.19 3.22 -5.86
N VAL A 11 2.03 3.79 -6.14
CA VAL A 11 1.38 4.78 -5.25
C VAL A 11 1.05 4.15 -3.90
N LEU A 12 0.48 2.94 -3.88
CA LEU A 12 0.19 2.22 -2.64
C LEU A 12 1.46 1.90 -1.83
N PHE A 13 2.52 1.47 -2.52
CA PHE A 13 3.81 1.22 -1.90
C PHE A 13 4.37 2.49 -1.24
N LEU A 14 4.42 3.60 -1.99
CA LEU A 14 4.92 4.88 -1.48
C LEU A 14 4.04 5.45 -0.37
N ALA A 15 2.72 5.26 -0.42
CA ALA A 15 1.79 5.70 0.62
C ALA A 15 1.92 4.93 1.94
N SER A 16 2.43 3.68 1.91
CA SER A 16 2.65 2.90 3.13
C SER A 16 3.68 3.53 4.07
N PHE A 17 4.74 4.15 3.53
CA PHE A 17 5.79 4.81 4.33
C PHE A 17 5.26 5.94 5.23
N PRO A 18 4.57 6.98 4.71
CA PRO A 18 4.00 8.00 5.56
C PRO A 18 2.90 7.44 6.47
N LEU A 19 2.11 6.43 6.06
CA LEU A 19 1.12 5.82 6.95
C LEU A 19 1.78 5.17 8.19
N PHE A 20 2.88 4.44 8.00
CA PHE A 20 3.62 3.88 9.13
C PHE A 20 4.27 4.96 10.01
N ALA A 21 4.81 6.01 9.41
CA ALA A 21 5.40 7.11 10.17
C ALA A 21 4.34 7.91 10.96
N TYR A 22 3.22 8.26 10.32
CA TYR A 22 2.14 9.03 10.94
C TYR A 22 1.37 8.26 11.99
N ALA A 23 1.38 6.92 11.97
CA ALA A 23 0.75 6.11 13.01
C ALA A 23 1.25 6.43 14.43
N PHE A 24 2.47 6.99 14.56
CA PHE A 24 3.05 7.41 15.85
C PHE A 24 2.83 8.90 16.17
N TRP A 25 2.14 9.64 15.30
CA TRP A 25 1.91 11.08 15.45
C TRP A 25 0.42 11.47 15.48
N VAL A 26 -0.47 10.61 14.98
CA VAL A 26 -1.92 10.79 15.11
C VAL A 26 -2.40 10.55 16.57
N PRO A 27 -3.59 11.04 16.95
CA PRO A 27 -4.18 10.70 18.25
C PRO A 27 -4.26 9.19 18.47
N GLU A 28 -4.18 8.76 19.74
CA GLU A 28 -4.03 7.35 20.12
C GLU A 28 -5.14 6.46 19.55
N GLU A 29 -6.37 6.97 19.50
CA GLU A 29 -7.53 6.26 18.94
C GLU A 29 -7.39 5.96 17.43
N TRP A 30 -6.55 6.70 16.70
CA TRP A 30 -6.30 6.52 15.28
C TRP A 30 -4.99 5.80 14.97
N ALA A 31 -4.09 5.63 15.95
CA ALA A 31 -2.76 5.08 15.75
C ALA A 31 -2.81 3.67 15.13
N ALA A 32 -3.60 2.77 15.74
CA ALA A 32 -3.75 1.40 15.28
C ALA A 32 -4.36 1.34 13.86
N LEU A 33 -5.38 2.15 13.58
CA LEU A 33 -6.01 2.20 12.27
C LEU A 33 -5.05 2.71 11.19
N THR A 34 -4.30 3.78 11.50
CA THR A 34 -3.33 4.38 10.57
C THR A 34 -2.20 3.40 10.24
N PHE A 35 -1.70 2.68 11.25
CA PHE A 35 -0.71 1.64 11.05
C PHE A 35 -1.26 0.49 10.19
N PHE A 36 -2.48 0.04 10.48
CA PHE A 36 -3.14 -1.01 9.71
C PHE A 36 -3.36 -0.61 8.24
N LEU A 37 -3.72 0.65 7.96
CA LEU A 37 -3.82 1.16 6.59
C LEU A 37 -2.47 1.13 5.86
N GLY A 38 -1.37 1.34 6.58
CA GLY A 38 -0.01 1.14 6.06
C GLY A 38 0.22 -0.31 5.64
N ILE A 39 -0.16 -1.27 6.49
CA ILE A 39 -0.10 -2.72 6.17
C ILE A 39 -0.92 -3.02 4.92
N MET A 40 -2.18 -2.58 4.88
CA MET A 40 -3.07 -2.81 3.74
C MET A 40 -2.51 -2.20 2.45
N SER A 41 -1.96 -0.98 2.50
CA SER A 41 -1.32 -0.34 1.34
C SER A 41 -0.14 -1.14 0.81
N VAL A 42 0.80 -1.56 1.68
CA VAL A 42 1.96 -2.34 1.22
C VAL A 42 1.55 -3.73 0.72
N THR A 43 0.59 -4.41 1.38
CA THR A 43 0.09 -5.70 0.93
C THR A 43 -0.57 -5.60 -0.44
N LEU A 44 -1.44 -4.61 -0.67
CA LEU A 44 -2.08 -4.40 -1.96
C LEU A 44 -1.08 -4.00 -3.05
N SER A 45 -0.04 -3.23 -2.70
CA SER A 45 1.02 -2.87 -3.65
C SER A 45 1.73 -4.09 -4.24
N LEU A 46 1.86 -5.17 -3.47
CA LEU A 46 2.43 -6.43 -3.90
C LEU A 46 1.38 -7.35 -4.56
N ALA A 47 0.16 -7.37 -4.03
CA ALA A 47 -0.91 -8.23 -4.55
C ALA A 47 -1.29 -7.87 -6.00
N ILE A 48 -1.33 -6.57 -6.35
CA ILE A 48 -1.69 -6.10 -7.69
C ILE A 48 -0.77 -6.69 -8.79
N PRO A 49 0.57 -6.55 -8.74
CA PRO A 49 1.42 -7.12 -9.77
C PRO A 49 1.35 -8.65 -9.82
N PHE A 50 1.24 -9.34 -8.69
CA PHE A 50 1.18 -10.80 -8.68
C PHE A 50 -0.14 -11.35 -9.25
N ASN A 51 -1.28 -10.71 -8.98
CA ASN A 51 -2.58 -11.24 -9.37
C ASN A 51 -3.14 -10.63 -10.67
N LEU A 52 -2.81 -9.37 -10.99
CA LEU A 52 -3.41 -8.66 -12.13
C LEU A 52 -2.48 -8.54 -13.35
N LEU A 53 -1.16 -8.54 -13.17
CA LEU A 53 -0.23 -8.41 -14.31
C LEU A 53 0.09 -9.76 -14.97
N GLY A 54 -0.12 -10.87 -14.25
CA GLY A 54 0.04 -12.25 -14.69
C GLY A 54 1.50 -12.60 -15.04
N ARG A 55 1.91 -13.86 -14.83
CA ARG A 55 3.14 -14.38 -15.43
C ARG A 55 2.99 -14.29 -16.95
N ARG A 56 3.98 -13.69 -17.61
CA ARG A 56 4.19 -13.84 -19.06
C ARG A 56 4.98 -15.14 -19.24
N ASP A 57 4.29 -16.26 -19.09
CA ASP A 57 4.77 -17.54 -19.62
C ASP A 57 4.48 -17.59 -21.12
#